data_AF-A0A1D1ZDX5-F1
#
_entry.id   AF-A0A1D1ZDX5-F1
#
_cell.length_a   1.000
_cell.length_b   1.000
_cell.length_c   1.000
_cell.angle_alpha   90.00
_cell.angle_beta   90.00
_cell.angle_gamma   90.00
#
_symmetry.space_group_name_H-M   'P 1'
#
loop_
_entity.id
_entity.type
_entity.pdbx_description
1 polymer ?
#
loop_
_entity_poly.entity_id
_entity_poly.type
_entity_poly.pdbx_seq_one_letter_code
_entity_poly.pdbx_strand_id
1 'polypeptide(L)'
;VARATMKTVAVVVAVLVVALVGSSAGDVQKALKTCAESSKLTIDQLNKACEGNLPEAADELKAYKCFAKCVQTQVGIMSADGEVNPERSRSLVDPSQQETMKTIADKCRGEGATDLCEKAYLVDSCYSRENKQMYEANCKGLIKTISA
;
A
#
# COMPACT_ATOMS: atom_id res chain seq x y z
N VAL A 1 47.03 35.98 27.38
CA VAL A 1 47.13 34.87 26.39
C VAL A 1 46.53 33.65 27.09
N ALA A 2 45.46 32.98 26.67
CA ALA A 2 44.84 32.78 25.36
C ALA A 2 43.29 32.70 25.48
N ARG A 3 42.57 33.14 24.44
CA ARG A 3 41.14 32.85 24.23
C ARG A 3 41.03 31.54 23.46
N ALA A 4 40.36 30.53 24.01
CA ALA A 4 40.00 29.31 23.28
C ALA A 4 38.68 29.54 22.54
N THR A 5 38.72 29.44 21.21
CA THR A 5 37.55 29.50 20.32
C THR A 5 36.88 28.12 20.26
N MET A 6 35.69 28.02 20.83
CA MET A 6 34.85 26.81 20.76
C MET A 6 34.21 26.77 19.37
N LYS A 7 34.72 25.89 18.50
CA LYS A 7 34.12 25.62 17.19
C LYS A 7 32.83 24.85 17.39
N THR A 8 31.76 25.39 16.83
CA THR A 8 30.41 24.85 16.71
C THR A 8 30.43 23.39 16.25
N VAL A 9 30.20 22.44 17.14
CA VAL A 9 29.81 21.08 16.76
C VAL A 9 28.29 21.07 16.78
N ALA A 10 27.70 21.35 15.62
CA ALA A 10 26.29 21.14 15.38
C ALA A 10 26.01 19.66 15.56
N VAL A 11 25.51 19.27 16.75
CA VAL A 11 24.91 17.96 16.95
C VAL A 11 23.58 18.02 16.21
N VAL A 12 23.61 17.64 14.93
CA VAL A 12 22.43 17.30 14.15
C VAL A 12 21.86 16.04 14.80
N VAL A 13 21.10 16.24 15.88
CA VAL A 13 20.09 15.27 16.32
C VAL A 13 19.01 15.37 15.26
N ALA A 14 19.24 14.70 14.13
CA ALA A 14 18.20 14.36 13.20
C ALA A 14 17.20 13.54 13.99
N VAL A 15 16.14 14.21 14.43
CA VAL A 15 14.99 13.60 15.05
C VAL A 15 14.47 12.59 14.02
N LEU A 16 14.85 11.33 14.19
CA LEU A 16 14.10 10.20 13.66
C LEU A 16 12.78 10.21 14.42
N VAL A 17 11.90 11.15 14.05
CA VAL A 17 10.48 10.99 14.23
C VAL A 17 10.18 9.77 13.39
N VAL A 18 10.22 8.59 14.02
CA VAL A 18 9.43 7.46 13.58
C VAL A 18 8.02 8.00 13.61
N ALA A 19 7.58 8.52 12.46
CA ALA A 19 6.22 8.96 12.28
C ALA A 19 5.38 7.71 12.51
N LEU A 20 4.79 7.64 13.71
CA LEU A 20 3.67 6.77 14.00
C LEU A 20 2.54 7.25 13.09
N VAL A 21 2.59 6.89 11.82
CA VAL A 21 1.47 7.03 10.89
C VAL A 21 0.46 5.98 11.28
N GLY A 22 -0.30 6.26 12.33
CA GLY A 22 -1.62 5.68 12.50
C GLY A 22 -2.44 6.17 11.33
N SER A 23 -2.64 5.34 10.31
CA SER A 23 -3.42 5.80 9.16
C SER A 23 -4.90 5.87 9.48
N SER A 24 -5.46 7.01 9.13
CA SER A 24 -6.89 7.17 8.93
C SER A 24 -7.31 6.62 7.56
N ALA A 25 -8.61 6.40 7.35
CA ALA A 25 -9.16 6.08 6.03
C ALA A 25 -8.79 7.13 4.95
N GLY A 26 -8.51 8.38 5.35
CA GLY A 26 -8.04 9.43 4.46
C GLY A 26 -6.66 9.17 3.86
N ASP A 27 -5.80 8.43 4.56
CA ASP A 27 -4.45 8.12 4.08
C ASP A 27 -4.47 7.09 2.95
N VAL A 28 -5.42 6.14 2.98
CA VAL A 28 -5.62 5.16 1.91
C VAL A 28 -6.12 5.86 0.64
N GLN A 29 -7.09 6.75 0.77
CA GLN A 29 -7.62 7.52 -0.36
C GLN A 29 -6.55 8.39 -1.00
N LYS A 30 -5.74 9.07 -0.18
CA LYS A 30 -4.61 9.86 -0.67
C LYS A 30 -3.59 9.00 -1.40
N ALA A 31 -3.21 7.85 -0.84
CA ALA A 31 -2.30 6.92 -1.49
C ALA A 31 -2.84 6.44 -2.84
N LEU A 32 -4.11 6.02 -2.89
CA LEU A 32 -4.76 5.59 -4.13
C LEU A 32 -4.75 6.68 -5.20
N LYS A 33 -5.10 7.92 -4.85
CA LYS A 33 -5.09 9.05 -5.79
C LYS A 33 -3.68 9.31 -6.34
N THR A 34 -2.69 9.47 -5.44
CA THR A 34 -1.30 9.74 -5.84
C THR A 34 -0.72 8.61 -6.70
N CYS A 35 -0.98 7.36 -6.34
CA CYS A 35 -0.50 6.22 -7.11
C CYS A 35 -1.20 6.12 -8.47
N ALA A 36 -2.51 6.38 -8.54
CA ALA A 36 -3.26 6.38 -9.80
C ALA A 36 -2.71 7.42 -10.78
N GLU A 37 -2.50 8.66 -10.31
CA GLU A 37 -1.94 9.77 -11.10
C GLU A 37 -0.58 9.40 -11.74
N SER A 38 0.26 8.67 -11.01
CA SER A 38 1.57 8.22 -11.52
C SER A 38 1.53 7.00 -12.45
N SER A 39 0.46 6.21 -12.39
CA SER A 39 0.36 4.90 -13.06
C SER A 39 -0.12 4.98 -14.52
N LYS A 40 -0.70 6.11 -14.93
CA LYS A 40 -1.45 6.28 -16.20
C LYS A 40 -2.69 5.40 -16.35
N LEU A 41 -3.08 4.65 -15.32
CA LEU A 41 -4.33 3.88 -15.31
C LEU A 41 -5.52 4.80 -15.13
N THR A 42 -6.60 4.48 -15.84
CA THR A 42 -7.90 5.12 -15.65
C THR A 42 -8.58 4.58 -14.41
N ILE A 43 -9.47 5.37 -13.81
CA ILE A 43 -10.33 4.92 -12.70
C ILE A 43 -11.19 3.71 -13.11
N ASP A 44 -11.64 3.65 -14.37
CA ASP A 44 -12.40 2.51 -14.89
C ASP A 44 -11.56 1.22 -14.92
N GLN A 45 -10.30 1.29 -15.36
CA GLN A 45 -9.36 0.16 -15.29
C GLN A 45 -9.16 -0.31 -13.84
N LEU A 46 -8.97 0.61 -12.89
CA LEU A 46 -8.82 0.27 -11.47
C LEU A 46 -10.09 -0.36 -10.88
N ASN A 47 -11.26 0.16 -11.24
CA ASN A 47 -12.54 -0.37 -10.78
C ASN A 47 -12.81 -1.78 -11.33
N LYS A 48 -12.51 -2.02 -12.61
CA LYS A 48 -12.57 -3.37 -13.23
C LYS A 48 -11.60 -4.34 -12.57
N ALA A 49 -10.39 -3.88 -12.22
CA ALA A 49 -9.41 -4.70 -11.54
C ALA A 49 -9.88 -5.17 -10.15
N CYS A 50 -10.72 -4.41 -9.44
CA CYS A 50 -11.35 -4.87 -8.18
C CYS A 50 -12.18 -6.16 -8.35
N GLU A 51 -12.67 -6.43 -9.55
CA GLU A 51 -13.46 -7.62 -9.89
C GLU A 51 -12.60 -8.77 -10.43
N GLY A 52 -11.29 -8.56 -10.57
CA GLY A 52 -10.36 -9.48 -11.21
C GLY A 52 -10.19 -9.25 -12.72
N ASN A 53 -10.84 -8.24 -13.29
CA ASN A 53 -10.71 -7.89 -14.70
C ASN A 53 -9.47 -6.99 -14.91
N LEU A 54 -8.31 -7.62 -15.04
CA LEU A 54 -7.02 -6.94 -15.20
C LEU A 54 -6.77 -6.52 -16.66
N PRO A 55 -5.92 -5.50 -16.91
CA PRO A 55 -5.51 -5.14 -18.26
C PRO A 55 -4.82 -6.31 -19.01
N GLU A 56 -5.16 -6.49 -20.29
CA GLU A 56 -4.55 -7.51 -21.15
C GLU A 56 -3.20 -7.06 -21.72
N ALA A 57 -3.06 -5.75 -21.98
CA ALA A 57 -1.83 -5.17 -22.50
C ALA A 57 -0.72 -5.27 -21.43
N ALA A 58 0.45 -5.78 -21.83
CA ALA A 58 1.52 -6.10 -20.88
C ALA A 58 2.05 -4.89 -20.10
N ASP A 59 2.07 -3.72 -20.73
CA ASP A 59 2.47 -2.45 -20.11
C ASP A 59 1.44 -1.94 -19.11
N GLU A 60 0.14 -2.03 -19.43
CA GLU A 60 -0.94 -1.67 -18.50
C GLU A 60 -1.03 -2.65 -17.31
N LEU A 61 -0.82 -3.95 -17.56
CA LEU A 61 -0.75 -4.95 -16.50
C LEU A 61 0.42 -4.66 -15.56
N LYS A 62 1.60 -4.33 -16.12
CA LYS A 62 2.76 -3.91 -15.32
C LYS A 62 2.46 -2.64 -14.54
N ALA A 63 1.79 -1.66 -15.15
CA ALA A 63 1.37 -0.44 -14.47
C ALA A 63 0.44 -0.74 -13.30
N TYR A 64 -0.51 -1.65 -13.46
CA TYR A 64 -1.42 -2.09 -12.38
C TYR A 64 -0.66 -2.75 -11.21
N LYS A 65 0.26 -3.66 -11.51
CA LYS A 65 1.09 -4.31 -10.48
C LYS A 65 1.91 -3.27 -9.70
N CYS A 66 2.49 -2.29 -10.39
CA CYS A 66 3.24 -1.24 -9.72
C CYS A 66 2.37 -0.21 -9.00
N PHE A 67 1.12 0.00 -9.45
CA PHE A 67 0.11 0.75 -8.71
C PHE A 67 -0.19 0.07 -7.36
N ALA A 68 -0.42 -1.25 -7.35
CA ALA A 68 -0.62 -2.02 -6.11
C ALA A 68 0.55 -1.85 -5.15
N LYS A 69 1.80 -2.00 -5.65
CA LYS A 69 3.01 -1.75 -4.84
C LYS A 69 3.04 -0.34 -4.28
N CYS A 70 2.76 0.67 -5.11
CA CYS A 70 2.77 2.06 -4.68
C CYS A 70 1.80 2.28 -3.51
N VAL A 71 0.56 1.80 -3.64
CA VAL A 71 -0.47 1.94 -2.61
C VAL A 71 -0.05 1.21 -1.35
N GLN A 72 0.28 -0.08 -1.45
CA GLN A 72 0.67 -0.89 -0.30
C GLN A 72 1.89 -0.33 0.44
N THR A 73 2.84 0.27 -0.28
CA THR A 73 4.00 0.95 0.33
C THR A 73 3.58 2.20 1.10
N GLN A 74 2.77 3.07 0.49
CA GLN A 74 2.35 4.33 1.13
C GLN A 74 1.49 4.09 2.37
N VAL A 75 0.63 3.08 2.34
CA VAL A 75 -0.20 2.72 3.49
C VAL A 75 0.51 1.79 4.46
N GLY A 76 1.75 1.36 4.18
CA GLY A 76 2.57 0.53 5.08
C GLY A 76 2.16 -0.95 5.16
N ILE A 77 1.31 -1.44 4.25
CA ILE A 77 1.06 -2.89 4.10
C ILE A 77 2.34 -3.59 3.67
N MET A 78 3.12 -2.93 2.81
CA MET A 78 4.41 -3.41 2.34
C MET A 78 5.48 -2.37 2.67
N SER A 79 6.64 -2.82 3.14
CA SER A 79 7.82 -1.96 3.30
C SER A 79 8.53 -1.71 1.96
N ALA A 80 9.54 -0.82 1.95
CA ALA A 80 10.29 -0.51 0.73
C ALA A 80 11.09 -1.69 0.16
N ASP A 81 11.47 -2.66 1.01
CA ASP A 81 12.15 -3.91 0.68
C ASP A 81 11.18 -5.09 0.46
N GLY A 82 9.88 -4.86 0.58
CA GLY A 82 8.85 -5.83 0.24
C GLY A 82 8.37 -6.72 1.37
N GLU A 83 8.71 -6.44 2.62
CA GLU A 83 8.12 -7.13 3.77
C GLU A 83 6.65 -6.73 3.93
N VAL A 84 5.77 -7.71 4.10
CA VAL A 84 4.34 -7.49 4.30
C VAL A 84 4.05 -7.41 5.80
N ASN A 85 3.25 -6.42 6.21
CA ASN A 85 2.82 -6.18 7.57
C ASN A 85 1.32 -6.54 7.75
N PRO A 86 1.01 -7.72 8.31
CA PRO A 86 -0.38 -8.16 8.49
C PRO A 86 -1.21 -7.28 9.41
N GLU A 87 -0.62 -6.76 10.49
CA GLU A 87 -1.31 -5.84 11.40
C GLU A 87 -1.69 -4.54 10.70
N ARG A 88 -0.89 -4.12 9.72
CA ARG A 88 -1.26 -2.98 8.91
C ARG A 88 -2.49 -3.25 8.08
N SER A 89 -2.53 -4.36 7.34
CA SER A 89 -3.71 -4.73 6.56
C SER A 89 -4.97 -4.84 7.42
N ARG A 90 -4.86 -5.43 8.62
CA ARG A 90 -5.93 -5.45 9.62
C ARG A 90 -6.41 -4.04 9.98
N SER A 91 -5.50 -3.11 10.26
CA SER A 91 -5.87 -1.75 10.71
C SER A 91 -6.60 -0.90 9.66
N LEU A 92 -6.53 -1.28 8.38
CA LEU A 92 -7.04 -0.51 7.25
C LEU A 92 -8.46 -0.89 6.82
N VAL A 93 -9.01 -1.98 7.37
CA VAL A 93 -10.39 -2.42 7.10
C VAL A 93 -11.33 -2.00 8.24
N ASP A 94 -12.63 -2.10 7.98
CA ASP A 94 -13.66 -1.81 8.98
C ASP A 94 -13.48 -2.69 10.24
N PRO A 95 -13.83 -2.20 11.45
CA PRO A 95 -13.68 -2.95 12.70
C PRO A 95 -14.26 -4.37 12.66
N SER A 96 -15.40 -4.56 11.97
CA SER A 96 -16.06 -5.86 11.82
C SER A 96 -15.29 -6.86 10.96
N GLN A 97 -14.33 -6.40 10.14
CA GLN A 97 -13.54 -7.21 9.22
C GLN A 97 -12.11 -7.49 9.73
N GLN A 98 -11.68 -6.85 10.82
CA GLN A 98 -10.29 -6.86 11.26
C GLN A 98 -9.72 -8.26 11.50
N GLU A 99 -10.39 -9.12 12.26
CA GLU A 99 -9.88 -10.47 12.56
C GLU A 99 -9.81 -11.35 11.30
N THR A 100 -10.79 -11.21 10.41
CA THR A 100 -10.79 -11.87 9.10
C THR A 100 -9.60 -11.38 8.26
N MET A 101 -9.39 -10.07 8.17
CA MET A 101 -8.29 -9.48 7.42
C MET A 101 -6.93 -9.85 8.00
N LYS A 102 -6.78 -9.89 9.33
CA LYS A 102 -5.55 -10.35 9.98
C LYS A 102 -5.23 -11.79 9.58
N THR A 103 -6.22 -12.68 9.69
CA THR A 103 -6.07 -14.10 9.34
C THR A 103 -5.64 -14.28 7.89
N ILE A 104 -6.22 -13.50 6.97
CA ILE A 104 -5.85 -13.52 5.56
C ILE A 104 -4.44 -12.95 5.35
N ALA A 105 -4.12 -11.81 5.96
CA ALA A 105 -2.84 -11.14 5.79
C ALA A 105 -1.65 -11.94 6.35
N ASP A 106 -1.86 -12.71 7.42
CA ASP A 106 -0.85 -13.61 7.97
C ASP A 106 -0.44 -14.73 6.98
N LYS A 107 -1.37 -15.17 6.11
CA LYS A 107 -1.14 -16.17 5.05
C LYS A 107 -0.56 -15.59 3.76
N CYS A 108 -0.92 -14.36 3.43
CA CYS A 108 -0.72 -13.79 2.10
C CYS A 108 0.53 -12.88 2.04
N ARG A 109 1.71 -13.47 1.93
CA ARG A 109 3.00 -12.75 1.98
C ARG A 109 3.64 -12.45 0.61
N GLY A 110 3.00 -12.83 -0.49
CA GLY A 110 3.54 -12.62 -1.84
C GLY A 110 4.84 -13.39 -2.10
N GLU A 111 4.94 -14.62 -1.58
CA GLU A 111 6.15 -15.43 -1.67
C GLU A 111 6.54 -15.76 -3.12
N GLY A 112 7.84 -15.89 -3.39
CA GLY A 112 8.38 -16.30 -4.69
C GLY A 112 8.56 -15.19 -5.74
N ALA A 113 8.08 -13.97 -5.48
CA ALA A 113 8.32 -12.81 -6.35
C ALA A 113 9.64 -12.10 -6.00
N THR A 114 10.48 -11.87 -7.01
CA THR A 114 11.69 -11.04 -6.90
C THR A 114 11.43 -9.57 -7.23
N ASP A 115 10.41 -9.29 -8.05
CA ASP A 115 9.95 -7.95 -8.36
C ASP A 115 8.90 -7.48 -7.34
N LEU A 116 9.05 -6.26 -6.82
CA LEU A 116 8.16 -5.73 -5.78
C LEU A 116 6.77 -5.38 -6.30
N CYS A 117 6.63 -5.02 -7.59
CA CYS A 117 5.33 -4.82 -8.19
C CYS A 117 4.57 -6.15 -8.29
N GLU A 118 5.25 -7.21 -8.74
CA GLU A 118 4.70 -8.57 -8.76
C GLU A 118 4.32 -9.03 -7.36
N LYS A 119 5.19 -8.80 -6.37
CA LYS A 119 4.93 -9.18 -4.98
C LYS A 119 3.65 -8.56 -4.43
N ALA A 120 3.48 -7.24 -4.61
CA ALA A 120 2.29 -6.54 -4.15
C ALA A 120 1.03 -7.06 -4.84
N TYR A 121 1.11 -7.32 -6.14
CA TYR A 121 0.03 -7.93 -6.90
C TYR A 121 -0.34 -9.33 -6.39
N LEU A 122 0.64 -10.17 -6.03
CA LEU A 122 0.39 -11.49 -5.47
C LEU A 122 -0.26 -11.43 -4.09
N VAL A 123 0.07 -10.42 -3.27
CA VAL A 123 -0.60 -10.16 -1.99
C VAL A 123 -2.08 -9.86 -2.23
N ASP A 124 -2.40 -8.90 -3.10
CA ASP A 124 -3.78 -8.53 -3.44
C ASP A 124 -4.56 -9.70 -4.05
N SER A 125 -3.93 -10.45 -4.96
CA SER A 125 -4.51 -11.65 -5.56
C SER A 125 -4.79 -12.74 -4.52
N CYS A 126 -3.93 -12.86 -3.50
CA CYS A 126 -4.15 -13.77 -2.39
C CYS A 126 -5.30 -13.31 -1.49
N TYR A 127 -5.42 -12.00 -1.20
CA TYR A 127 -6.55 -11.45 -0.44
C TYR A 127 -7.88 -11.72 -1.14
N SER A 128 -7.94 -11.47 -2.45
CA SER A 128 -9.11 -11.75 -3.28
C SER A 128 -9.46 -13.24 -3.31
N ARG A 129 -8.46 -14.13 -3.38
CA ARG A 129 -8.69 -15.58 -3.36
C ARG A 129 -9.20 -16.08 -2.00
N GLU A 130 -8.66 -15.59 -0.89
CA GLU A 130 -9.10 -16.01 0.45
C GLU A 130 -10.49 -15.46 0.79
N ASN A 131 -10.84 -14.25 0.33
CA ASN A 131 -12.17 -13.68 0.53
C ASN A 131 -12.55 -12.66 -0.57
N LYS A 132 -13.05 -13.17 -1.69
CA LYS A 132 -13.41 -12.36 -2.87
C LYS A 132 -14.42 -11.27 -2.55
N GLN A 133 -15.47 -11.60 -1.81
CA GLN A 133 -16.56 -10.66 -1.53
C GLN A 133 -16.07 -9.46 -0.70
N MET A 134 -15.30 -9.72 0.36
CA MET A 134 -14.73 -8.66 1.20
C MET A 134 -13.73 -7.81 0.43
N TYR A 135 -12.82 -8.44 -0.32
CA TYR A 135 -11.81 -7.75 -1.12
C TYR A 135 -12.45 -6.82 -2.16
N GLU A 136 -13.39 -7.35 -2.95
CA GLU A 136 -14.06 -6.60 -4.01
C GLU A 136 -14.87 -5.42 -3.44
N ALA A 137 -15.60 -5.63 -2.33
CA ALA A 137 -16.37 -4.57 -1.69
C ALA A 137 -15.48 -3.43 -1.18
N ASN A 138 -14.38 -3.76 -0.49
CA ASN A 138 -13.44 -2.78 0.03
C ASN A 138 -12.72 -2.03 -1.10
N CYS A 139 -12.28 -2.74 -2.14
CA CYS A 139 -11.63 -2.16 -3.32
C CYS A 139 -12.56 -1.17 -4.04
N LYS A 140 -13.79 -1.58 -4.36
CA LYS A 140 -14.78 -0.72 -5.02
C LYS A 140 -15.15 0.51 -4.18
N GLY A 141 -15.31 0.33 -2.86
CA GLY A 141 -15.58 1.44 -1.94
C GLY A 141 -14.48 2.51 -1.97
N LEU A 142 -13.23 2.06 -1.95
CA LEU A 142 -12.07 2.94 -2.02
C LEU A 142 -11.93 3.63 -3.38
N ILE A 143 -12.04 2.90 -4.49
CA ILE A 143 -11.96 3.47 -5.85
C ILE A 143 -13.08 4.49 -6.09
N LYS A 144 -14.30 4.22 -5.62
CA LYS A 144 -15.42 5.17 -5.71
C LYS A 144 -15.10 6.50 -5.02
N THR A 145 -14.35 6.48 -3.92
CA THR A 145 -14.04 7.70 -3.17
C THR A 145 -13.02 8.59 -3.86
N ILE A 146 -12.08 8.02 -4.62
CA ILE A 146 -11.11 8.82 -5.40
C ILE A 146 -11.63 9.23 -6.78
N SER A 147 -12.81 8.74 -7.17
CA SER A 147 -13.51 9.11 -8.41
C SER A 147 -14.47 10.30 -8.27
N ALA A 148 -14.72 10.72 -7.03
CA ALA A 148 -15.58 11.85 -6.68
C ALA A 148 -14.78 13.15 -6.55
#